data_AF-A0A4Q4S127-F1
#
_entry.id   AF-A0A4Q4S127-F1
#
_cell.length_a   1.000
_cell.length_b   1.000
_cell.length_c   1.000
_cell.angle_alpha   90.00
_cell.angle_beta   90.00
_cell.angle_gamma   90.00
#
_symmetry.space_group_name_H-M   'P 1'
#
loop_
_entity.id
_entity.type
_entity.pdbx_description
1 polymer ?
#
loop_
_entity_poly.entity_id
_entity_poly.type
_entity_poly.pdbx_seq_one_letter_code
_entity_poly.pdbx_strand_id
1 'polypeptide(L)'
;MHFNSIIALGAMLSGAVVSAADCGGYGLCPTPASSRNQLYAARQTVCGDGLYKNSGSYNAQGGGKLTWPGGYDQQRCWDAFENILNQCRPEGLGLGNHFGSYNWYGQLYTVHGCSK
;
A
#
# COMPACT_ATOMS: atom_id res chain seq x y z
N MET A 1 14.70 53.23 -8.78
CA MET A 1 15.57 52.04 -8.73
C MET A 1 14.77 50.94 -8.06
N HIS A 2 14.44 49.88 -8.80
CA HIS A 2 13.60 48.75 -8.39
C HIS A 2 14.49 47.61 -7.89
N PHE A 3 14.13 46.97 -6.77
CA PHE A 3 14.55 45.61 -6.46
C PHE A 3 13.38 44.88 -5.77
N ASN A 4 12.62 44.09 -6.53
CA ASN A 4 11.71 43.09 -5.97
C ASN A 4 12.50 41.77 -5.88
N SER A 5 12.82 41.37 -4.64
CA SER A 5 13.41 40.06 -4.36
C SER A 5 12.37 38.96 -4.54
N ILE A 6 12.58 38.09 -5.53
CA ILE A 6 11.86 36.81 -5.66
C ILE A 6 12.64 35.78 -4.85
N ILE A 7 12.10 35.38 -3.70
CA ILE A 7 12.59 34.23 -2.94
C ILE A 7 12.11 32.97 -3.68
N ALA A 8 13.00 32.36 -4.46
CA ALA A 8 12.79 31.03 -5.00
C ALA A 8 12.92 30.01 -3.85
N LEU A 9 11.79 29.46 -3.37
CA LEU A 9 11.82 28.26 -2.54
C LEU A 9 12.24 27.09 -3.44
N GLY A 10 13.50 26.68 -3.28
CA GLY A 10 14.03 25.45 -3.88
C GLY A 10 13.28 24.25 -3.35
N ALA A 11 12.57 23.54 -4.24
CA ALA A 11 12.02 22.23 -3.95
C ALA A 11 13.18 21.25 -3.75
N MET A 12 13.43 20.86 -2.50
CA MET A 12 14.30 19.73 -2.20
C MET A 12 13.54 18.45 -2.58
N LEU A 13 13.64 18.06 -3.85
CA LEU A 13 13.27 16.72 -4.31
C LEU A 13 14.36 15.75 -3.82
N SER A 14 14.35 15.46 -2.52
CA SER A 14 15.01 14.27 -2.00
C SER A 14 14.25 13.09 -2.60
N GLY A 15 14.77 12.58 -3.71
CA GLY A 15 14.26 11.39 -4.37
C GLY A 15 14.24 10.23 -3.39
N ALA A 16 13.11 10.06 -2.71
CA ALA A 16 12.72 8.76 -2.23
C ALA A 16 12.73 7.86 -3.46
N VAL A 17 13.61 6.86 -3.46
CA VAL A 17 13.45 5.71 -4.34
C VAL A 17 12.10 5.11 -3.96
N VAL A 18 11.03 5.58 -4.57
CA VAL A 18 9.72 4.94 -4.47
C VAL A 18 9.93 3.64 -5.22
N SER A 19 10.31 2.58 -4.50
CA SER A 19 10.30 1.24 -5.07
C SER A 19 8.88 1.03 -5.57
N ALA A 20 8.69 0.87 -6.88
CA ALA A 20 7.38 0.52 -7.39
C ALA A 20 6.94 -0.78 -6.72
N ALA A 21 5.65 -0.90 -6.43
CA ALA A 21 5.12 -2.15 -5.93
C ALA A 21 5.11 -3.17 -7.08
N ASP A 22 5.56 -4.38 -6.81
CA ASP A 22 5.47 -5.48 -7.77
C ASP A 22 4.02 -5.97 -7.81
N CYS A 23 3.33 -5.63 -8.90
CA CYS A 23 1.93 -5.97 -9.10
C CYS A 23 1.78 -7.19 -10.00
N GLY A 24 0.84 -8.06 -9.68
CA GLY A 24 0.38 -9.06 -10.62
C GLY A 24 -1.00 -9.57 -10.30
N GLY A 25 -1.50 -10.45 -11.17
CA GLY A 25 -2.81 -11.04 -11.03
C GLY A 25 -2.99 -12.21 -11.97
N TYR A 26 -3.91 -13.10 -11.64
CA TYR A 26 -4.20 -14.29 -12.43
C TYR A 26 -5.62 -14.79 -12.18
N GLY A 27 -6.22 -15.35 -13.22
CA GLY A 27 -7.51 -16.03 -13.15
C GLY A 27 -8.68 -15.16 -12.68
N LEU A 28 -9.86 -15.77 -12.68
CA LEU A 28 -11.06 -15.18 -12.08
C LEU A 28 -11.12 -15.56 -10.61
N CYS A 29 -11.66 -14.66 -9.79
CA CYS A 29 -11.91 -14.95 -8.39
C CYS A 29 -13.33 -15.45 -8.16
N PRO A 30 -13.53 -16.55 -7.41
CA PRO A 30 -14.83 -16.84 -6.84
C PRO A 30 -15.19 -15.73 -5.83
N THR A 31 -16.46 -15.32 -5.80
CA THR A 31 -16.94 -14.40 -4.78
C THR A 31 -16.91 -15.09 -3.40
N PRO A 32 -16.58 -14.37 -2.32
CA PRO A 32 -16.43 -12.92 -2.20
C PRO A 32 -15.01 -12.39 -2.53
N ALA A 33 -14.94 -11.14 -2.99
CA ALA A 33 -13.70 -10.42 -3.34
C ALA A 33 -13.64 -9.06 -2.61
N SER A 34 -12.46 -8.70 -2.09
CA SER A 34 -12.22 -7.45 -1.36
C SER A 34 -12.27 -6.25 -2.29
N SER A 35 -13.12 -5.27 -1.98
CA SER A 35 -13.03 -3.97 -2.64
C SER A 35 -11.78 -3.22 -2.18
N ARG A 36 -11.34 -2.25 -2.98
CA ARG A 36 -10.27 -1.32 -2.61
C ARG A 36 -10.52 -0.67 -1.25
N ASN A 37 -11.76 -0.24 -0.96
CA ASN A 37 -12.13 0.33 0.34
C ASN A 37 -11.98 -0.65 1.50
N GLN A 38 -12.28 -1.95 1.30
CA GLN A 38 -12.08 -2.98 2.33
C GLN A 38 -10.59 -3.20 2.61
N LEU A 39 -9.74 -3.11 1.59
CA LEU A 39 -8.29 -3.17 1.76
C LEU A 39 -7.75 -1.91 2.48
N TYR A 40 -8.28 -0.72 2.19
CA TYR A 40 -7.94 0.50 2.93
C TYR A 40 -8.40 0.45 4.39
N ALA A 41 -9.58 -0.10 4.67
CA ALA A 41 -10.06 -0.32 6.03
C ALA A 41 -9.16 -1.32 6.78
N ALA A 42 -8.75 -2.41 6.13
CA ALA A 42 -7.77 -3.34 6.69
C ALA A 42 -6.43 -2.65 6.98
N ARG A 43 -5.95 -1.78 6.09
CA ARG A 43 -4.76 -0.98 6.33
C ARG A 43 -4.91 -0.07 7.55
N GLN A 44 -6.07 0.58 7.73
CA GLN A 44 -6.35 1.38 8.91
C GLN A 44 -6.26 0.54 10.19
N THR A 45 -6.83 -0.67 10.20
CA THR A 45 -6.70 -1.57 11.36
C THR A 45 -5.24 -1.97 11.61
N VAL A 46 -4.46 -2.25 10.56
CA VAL A 46 -3.07 -2.67 10.73
C VAL A 46 -2.17 -1.52 11.18
N CYS A 47 -2.19 -0.41 10.46
CA CYS A 47 -1.27 0.71 10.66
C CYS A 47 -1.80 1.72 11.69
N GLY A 48 -3.10 2.00 11.69
CA GLY A 48 -3.73 2.95 12.61
C GLY A 48 -3.87 2.41 14.04
N ASP A 49 -4.33 1.16 14.19
CA ASP A 49 -4.61 0.58 15.51
C ASP A 49 -3.36 -0.07 16.16
N GLY A 50 -2.22 -0.03 15.47
CA GLY A 50 -0.92 -0.38 16.05
C GLY A 50 -0.47 -1.84 15.87
N LEU A 51 -1.17 -2.64 15.05
CA LEU A 51 -0.76 -4.03 14.75
C LEU A 51 0.60 -4.11 14.04
N TYR A 52 0.99 -3.03 13.33
CA TYR A 52 2.29 -2.92 12.66
C TYR A 52 3.51 -3.14 13.57
N LYS A 53 3.34 -3.02 14.89
CA LYS A 53 4.43 -3.21 15.87
C LYS A 53 4.99 -4.63 15.87
N ASN A 54 4.18 -5.63 15.51
CA ASN A 54 4.60 -7.03 15.40
C ASN A 54 4.39 -7.52 13.97
N SER A 55 5.20 -8.48 13.51
CA SER A 55 4.99 -9.07 12.19
C SER A 55 3.66 -9.81 12.20
N GLY A 56 2.91 -9.70 11.11
CA GLY A 56 1.58 -10.28 11.12
C GLY A 56 0.91 -10.33 9.76
N SER A 57 -0.33 -10.79 9.82
CA SER A 57 -1.25 -10.76 8.70
C SER A 57 -2.66 -10.43 9.14
N TYR A 58 -3.40 -9.75 8.28
CA TYR A 58 -4.78 -9.35 8.54
C TYR A 58 -5.64 -9.63 7.31
N ASN A 59 -6.79 -10.25 7.53
CA ASN A 59 -7.76 -10.55 6.48
C ASN A 59 -8.74 -9.39 6.36
N ALA A 60 -8.75 -8.73 5.21
CA ALA A 60 -9.80 -7.82 4.82
C ALA A 60 -11.09 -8.59 4.54
N GLN A 61 -12.22 -7.91 4.72
CA GLN A 61 -13.50 -8.43 4.26
C GLN A 61 -13.44 -8.71 2.75
N GLY A 62 -13.92 -9.88 2.31
CA GLY A 62 -13.85 -10.29 0.91
C GLY A 62 -12.58 -11.08 0.52
N GLY A 63 -11.76 -11.50 1.49
CA GLY A 63 -10.70 -12.50 1.26
C GLY A 63 -9.35 -11.94 0.84
N GLY A 64 -9.19 -10.63 0.75
CA GLY A 64 -7.89 -9.98 0.65
C GLY A 64 -7.11 -10.12 1.96
N LYS A 65 -5.79 -10.31 1.87
CA LYS A 65 -4.89 -10.49 3.00
C LYS A 65 -3.71 -9.52 2.89
N LEU A 66 -3.50 -8.77 3.96
CA LEU A 66 -2.35 -7.89 4.16
C LEU A 66 -1.32 -8.65 5.00
N THR A 67 -0.05 -8.59 4.63
CA THR A 67 1.07 -9.09 5.45
C THR A 67 2.14 -8.02 5.59
N TRP A 68 2.74 -7.92 6.77
CA TRP A 68 3.77 -6.92 7.05
C TRP A 68 4.86 -7.48 7.97
N PRO A 69 6.07 -6.93 7.88
CA PRO A 69 7.12 -7.17 8.86
C PRO A 69 6.91 -6.21 10.04
N GLY A 70 7.08 -6.70 11.26
CA GLY A 70 6.84 -5.93 12.48
C GLY A 70 7.99 -5.01 12.85
N GLY A 71 7.77 -4.17 13.87
CA GLY A 71 8.82 -3.45 14.58
C GLY A 71 9.26 -2.13 13.94
N TYR A 72 8.51 -1.62 12.96
CA TYR A 72 8.83 -0.38 12.24
C TYR A 72 7.95 0.79 12.64
N ASP A 73 8.27 1.99 12.15
CA ASP A 73 7.45 3.17 12.38
C ASP A 73 6.09 3.07 11.69
N GLN A 74 5.11 3.78 12.25
CA GLN A 74 3.74 3.76 11.77
C GLN A 74 3.62 4.29 10.34
N GLN A 75 4.37 5.33 10.00
CA GLN A 75 4.31 5.97 8.69
C GLN A 75 4.75 5.01 7.58
N ARG A 76 5.79 4.21 7.84
CA ARG A 76 6.24 3.17 6.90
C ARG A 76 5.16 2.14 6.63
N CYS A 77 4.39 1.73 7.63
CA CYS A 77 3.25 0.83 7.42
C CYS A 77 2.24 1.47 6.46
N TRP A 78 1.90 2.74 6.69
CA TRP A 78 0.99 3.50 5.84
C TRP A 78 1.49 3.58 4.41
N ASP A 79 2.73 4.03 4.22
CA ASP A 79 3.33 4.26 2.91
C ASP A 79 3.48 2.97 2.11
N ALA A 80 3.88 1.87 2.76
CA ALA A 80 4.04 0.58 2.08
C ALA A 80 2.70 0.07 1.53
N PHE A 81 1.64 0.08 2.35
CA PHE A 81 0.32 -0.35 1.88
C PHE A 81 -0.33 0.67 0.93
N GLU A 82 -0.13 1.98 1.12
CA GLU A 82 -0.58 3.00 0.16
C GLU A 82 0.00 2.75 -1.22
N ASN A 83 1.31 2.47 -1.31
CA ASN A 83 1.97 2.17 -2.57
C ASN A 83 1.41 0.90 -3.22
N ILE A 84 1.24 -0.18 -2.45
CA ILE A 84 0.66 -1.42 -3.00
C ILE A 84 -0.77 -1.21 -3.48
N LEU A 85 -1.62 -0.57 -2.69
CA LEU A 85 -3.04 -0.39 -3.03
C LEU A 85 -3.21 0.56 -4.22
N ASN A 86 -2.45 1.64 -4.29
CA ASN A 86 -2.50 2.57 -5.41
C ASN A 86 -2.03 1.94 -6.72
N GLN A 87 -0.94 1.18 -6.68
CA GLN A 87 -0.31 0.66 -7.90
C GLN A 87 -0.92 -0.68 -8.35
N CYS A 88 -1.26 -1.57 -7.40
CA CYS A 88 -1.64 -2.95 -7.71
C CYS A 88 -3.14 -3.25 -7.55
N ARG A 89 -3.94 -2.28 -7.13
CA ARG A 89 -5.40 -2.40 -6.97
C ARG A 89 -6.16 -1.18 -7.52
N PRO A 90 -5.93 -0.76 -8.78
CA PRO A 90 -6.78 0.26 -9.38
C PRO A 90 -8.23 -0.24 -9.46
N GLU A 91 -9.18 0.68 -9.32
CA GLU A 91 -10.61 0.36 -9.40
C GLU A 91 -10.99 -0.10 -10.80
N GLY A 92 -11.98 -0.98 -10.91
CA GLY A 92 -12.55 -1.39 -12.21
C GLY A 92 -11.81 -2.49 -12.95
N LEU A 93 -10.85 -3.18 -12.31
CA LEU A 93 -10.15 -4.34 -12.90
C LEU A 93 -11.00 -5.62 -13.00
N GLY A 94 -12.22 -5.61 -12.47
CA GLY A 94 -13.09 -6.79 -12.46
C GLY A 94 -12.70 -7.82 -11.39
N LEU A 95 -13.39 -8.97 -11.39
CA LEU A 95 -13.18 -10.03 -10.40
C LEU A 95 -11.94 -10.87 -10.74
N GLY A 96 -10.82 -10.60 -10.07
CA GLY A 96 -9.56 -11.34 -10.27
C GLY A 96 -8.84 -11.65 -8.97
N ASN A 97 -7.91 -12.63 -9.01
CA ASN A 97 -6.88 -12.66 -7.98
C ASN A 97 -5.83 -11.63 -8.34
N HIS A 98 -5.50 -10.79 -7.38
CA HIS A 98 -4.43 -9.84 -7.53
C HIS A 98 -3.44 -10.03 -6.39
N PHE A 99 -2.20 -9.66 -6.64
CA PHE A 99 -1.16 -9.57 -5.63
C PHE A 99 -0.36 -8.29 -5.84
N GLY A 100 0.23 -7.81 -4.77
CA GLY A 100 1.07 -6.63 -4.76
C GLY A 100 2.06 -6.75 -3.63
N SER A 101 3.33 -6.50 -3.90
CA SER A 101 4.37 -6.51 -2.87
C SER A 101 5.19 -5.24 -2.92
N TYR A 102 5.62 -4.79 -1.75
CA TYR A 102 6.50 -3.65 -1.60
C TYR A 102 7.66 -4.05 -0.69
N ASN A 103 8.88 -3.99 -1.23
CA ASN A 103 10.10 -4.24 -0.47
C ASN A 103 10.71 -2.91 -0.04
N TRP A 104 10.66 -2.63 1.27
CA TRP A 104 11.31 -1.46 1.86
C TRP A 104 12.60 -1.90 2.56
N TYR A 105 13.78 -1.69 1.94
CA TYR A 105 15.09 -2.03 2.53
C TYR A 105 15.15 -3.45 3.12
N GLY A 106 14.69 -4.46 2.38
CA GLY A 106 14.66 -5.86 2.80
C GLY A 106 13.40 -6.27 3.57
N GLN A 107 12.45 -5.35 3.79
CA GLN A 107 11.23 -5.59 4.55
C GLN A 107 10.04 -5.70 3.61
N LEU A 108 9.46 -6.90 3.53
CA LEU A 108 8.43 -7.24 2.55
C LEU A 108 7.03 -7.05 3.10
N TYR A 109 6.30 -6.10 2.51
CA TYR A 109 4.86 -5.93 2.68
C TYR A 109 4.15 -6.58 1.50
N THR A 110 3.03 -7.26 1.74
CA THR A 110 2.22 -7.82 0.64
C THR A 110 0.73 -7.61 0.84
N VAL A 111 0.01 -7.51 -0.27
CA VAL A 111 -1.45 -7.57 -0.36
C VAL A 111 -1.80 -8.60 -1.42
N HIS A 112 -2.49 -9.67 -1.05
CA HIS A 112 -2.90 -10.71 -2.00
C HIS A 112 -4.35 -11.15 -1.76
N GLY A 113 -4.96 -11.72 -2.78
CA GLY A 113 -6.29 -12.32 -2.71
C GLY A 113 -7.25 -11.73 -3.74
N CYS A 114 -8.50 -12.15 -3.62
CA CYS A 114 -9.56 -11.71 -4.51
C CYS A 114 -9.86 -10.23 -4.32
N SER A 115 -9.90 -9.48 -5.42
CA SER A 115 -10.41 -8.11 -5.42
C SER A 115 -11.37 -7.84 -6.57
N LYS A 116 -12.18 -6.79 -6.41
CA LYS A 116 -13.19 -6.32 -7.35
C LYS A 116 -13.20 -4.80 -7.43
#